data_AF-A0A286UBK0-F1
#
_entry.id   AF-A0A286UBK0-F1
#
_cell.length_a   1.000
_cell.length_b   1.000
_cell.length_c   1.000
_cell.angle_alpha   90.00
_cell.angle_beta   90.00
_cell.angle_gamma   90.00
#
_symmetry.space_group_name_H-M   'P 1'
#
loop_
_entity.id
_entity.type
_entity.pdbx_description
1 polymer ?
#
loop_
_entity_poly.entity_id
_entity_poly.type
_entity_poly.pdbx_seq_one_letter_code
_entity_poly.pdbx_strand_id
1 'polypeptide(L)'
;MRKLAASFRARIPSAPRLVNAPRIRSWKTKDEQGLPIPGVNILVRDTHLSRLGEHYQNTLRDDLMYMTYVHESKARPPPREPRHMFDPEDPYSKHRKNPYVGGSQLHKKPPPVSTPENVVKLEKICLHSMQKNALVNRSNLLGTIAAFRAISGETEHGGGWKSSEGVQLVRGRKNVSGWVRPNLPIGVKVELKGEKMYEFLGSLVQFVLPRLREFEGVVLPPASANLATPAGVSGVVSMGIPPEAMGFFPQIEVNQDAYPRITRQGLYYQASNFHLLADNLIDMGFCIMRPKLDYIELIILMQKKEESK
;
A
#
# COMPACT_ATOMS: atom_id res chain seq x y z
N MET A 1 57.34 9.74 -0.31
CA MET A 1 55.96 9.43 0.14
C MET A 1 55.51 10.08 1.45
N ARG A 2 56.34 10.83 2.20
CA ARG A 2 55.93 11.42 3.51
C ARG A 2 55.30 12.83 3.47
N LYS A 3 55.24 13.50 2.31
CA LYS A 3 54.68 14.88 2.18
C LYS A 3 53.20 14.95 1.77
N LEU A 4 52.56 13.85 1.41
CA LEU A 4 51.13 13.83 1.04
C LEU A 4 50.17 13.74 2.26
N ALA A 5 50.67 13.35 3.44
CA ALA A 5 49.83 13.17 4.63
C ALA A 5 49.58 14.46 5.42
N ALA A 6 50.40 15.51 5.25
CA ALA A 6 50.30 16.74 6.03
C ALA A 6 49.27 17.75 5.47
N SER A 7 48.84 17.63 4.21
CA SER A 7 47.91 18.56 3.55
C SER A 7 46.44 18.11 3.60
N PHE A 8 46.15 16.85 3.94
CA PHE A 8 44.80 16.34 4.09
C PHE A 8 44.35 16.43 5.56
N ARG A 9 43.79 17.57 5.96
CA ARG A 9 43.21 17.78 7.31
C ARG A 9 41.87 17.05 7.51
N ALA A 10 41.35 16.38 6.48
CA ALA A 10 40.13 15.57 6.53
C ALA A 10 40.46 14.10 6.32
N ARG A 11 39.98 13.26 7.25
CA ARG A 11 40.06 11.80 7.18
C ARG A 11 39.31 11.32 5.93
N ILE A 12 39.98 10.66 4.99
CA ILE A 12 39.30 9.94 3.91
C ILE A 12 38.46 8.84 4.57
N PRO A 13 37.14 8.74 4.32
CA PRO A 13 36.34 7.67 4.88
C PRO A 13 36.80 6.35 4.27
N SER A 14 37.65 5.60 4.97
CA SER A 14 37.91 4.21 4.66
C SER A 14 36.66 3.40 5.01
N ALA A 15 36.16 2.62 4.06
CA ALA A 15 35.07 1.69 4.33
C ALA A 15 35.54 0.73 5.44
N PRO A 16 34.84 0.64 6.59
CA PRO A 16 35.24 -0.28 7.63
C PRO A 16 34.98 -1.71 7.14
N ARG A 17 36.00 -2.37 6.58
CA ARG A 17 36.04 -3.83 6.45
C ARG A 17 36.43 -4.44 7.79
N LEU A 18 35.56 -4.27 8.77
CA LEU A 18 35.51 -5.11 9.96
C LEU A 18 34.07 -5.55 10.06
N VAL A 19 33.77 -6.73 9.53
CA VAL A 19 32.63 -7.50 10.03
C VAL A 19 33.03 -7.88 11.44
N ASN A 20 32.79 -6.99 12.39
CA ASN A 20 32.85 -7.34 13.80
C ASN A 20 31.92 -8.55 13.96
N ALA A 21 32.44 -9.66 14.49
CA ALA A 21 31.61 -10.80 14.82
C ALA A 21 30.37 -10.30 15.59
N PRO A 22 29.15 -10.76 15.23
CA PRO A 22 27.95 -10.27 15.89
C PRO A 22 28.12 -10.45 17.39
N ARG A 23 28.11 -9.35 18.14
CA ARG A 23 28.19 -9.40 19.61
C ARG A 23 27.04 -10.28 20.09
N ILE A 24 27.36 -11.41 20.73
CA ILE A 24 26.37 -12.23 21.45
C ILE A 24 25.72 -11.29 22.47
N ARG A 25 24.47 -10.88 22.22
CA ARG A 25 23.73 -10.03 23.15
C ARG A 25 23.28 -10.93 24.29
N SER A 26 23.80 -10.73 25.49
CA SER A 26 23.21 -11.32 26.69
C SER A 26 21.77 -10.82 26.85
N TRP A 27 20.86 -11.68 27.33
CA TRP A 27 19.49 -11.29 27.66
C TRP A 27 19.54 -10.14 28.68
N LYS A 28 19.15 -8.94 28.24
CA LYS A 28 19.35 -7.71 29.02
C LYS A 28 18.32 -7.51 30.12
N THR A 29 17.19 -8.20 30.04
CA THR A 29 16.06 -7.96 30.93
C THR A 29 15.56 -9.31 31.44
N LYS A 30 15.45 -9.43 32.75
CA LYS A 30 14.80 -10.54 33.43
C LYS A 30 13.55 -10.01 34.13
N ASP A 31 12.49 -10.81 34.17
CA ASP A 31 11.28 -10.49 34.93
C ASP A 31 11.57 -10.45 36.43
N GLU A 32 10.58 -10.01 37.23
CA GLU A 32 10.62 -10.07 38.71
C GLU A 32 10.92 -11.49 39.24
N GLN A 33 10.58 -12.51 38.45
CA GLN A 33 10.83 -13.93 38.72
C GLN A 33 12.20 -14.43 38.21
N GLY A 34 13.05 -13.55 37.67
CA GLY A 34 14.37 -13.90 37.13
C GLY A 34 14.35 -14.62 35.77
N LEU A 35 13.17 -14.80 35.17
CA LEU A 35 12.98 -15.38 33.84
C LEU A 35 13.49 -14.41 32.75
N PRO A 36 14.14 -14.90 31.69
CA PRO A 36 14.59 -14.04 30.60
C PRO A 36 13.39 -13.49 29.83
N ILE A 37 13.26 -12.16 29.77
CA ILE A 37 12.25 -11.52 28.93
C ILE A 37 12.70 -11.69 27.49
N PRO A 38 11.86 -12.25 26.59
CA PRO A 38 12.21 -12.30 25.20
C PRO A 38 12.49 -10.88 24.70
N GLY A 39 13.64 -10.65 24.06
CA GLY A 39 14.00 -9.34 23.48
C GLY A 39 13.13 -8.94 22.27
N VAL A 40 11.95 -9.54 22.14
CA VAL A 40 10.98 -9.37 21.07
C VAL A 40 9.64 -9.06 21.73
N ASN A 41 8.96 -8.01 21.27
CA ASN A 41 7.61 -7.70 21.72
C ASN A 41 6.70 -8.91 21.46
N ILE A 42 6.07 -9.44 22.51
CA ILE A 42 5.05 -10.48 22.38
C ILE A 42 3.81 -9.78 21.84
N LEU A 43 3.46 -10.07 20.58
CA LEU A 43 2.29 -9.49 19.93
C LEU A 43 1.28 -10.60 19.63
N VAL A 44 0.02 -10.37 19.99
CA VAL A 44 -1.08 -11.29 19.72
C VAL A 44 -1.42 -11.24 18.24
N ARG A 45 -1.02 -12.26 17.47
CA ARG A 45 -1.35 -12.39 16.04
C ARG A 45 -2.86 -12.44 15.81
N ASP A 46 -3.23 -12.53 14.55
CA ASP A 46 -4.48 -13.11 14.04
C ASP A 46 -5.20 -13.93 15.11
N THR A 47 -6.31 -13.37 15.60
CA THR A 47 -7.03 -13.86 16.78
C THR A 47 -8.15 -14.82 16.40
N HIS A 48 -8.69 -14.68 15.19
CA HIS A 48 -9.83 -15.42 14.70
C HIS A 48 -9.84 -15.42 13.18
N LEU A 49 -10.33 -16.50 12.58
CA LEU A 49 -10.38 -16.60 11.14
C LEU A 49 -11.41 -15.63 10.55
N SER A 50 -11.00 -14.90 9.51
CA SER A 50 -11.90 -14.01 8.78
C SER A 50 -12.72 -14.79 7.75
N ARG A 51 -14.06 -14.69 7.82
CA ARG A 51 -14.98 -15.37 6.87
C ARG A 51 -14.64 -15.09 5.39
N LEU A 52 -14.29 -13.84 5.06
CA LEU A 52 -13.92 -13.50 3.69
C LEU A 52 -12.56 -14.07 3.27
N GLY A 53 -11.62 -14.18 4.22
CA GLY A 53 -10.35 -14.87 3.98
C GLY A 53 -10.55 -16.36 3.72
N GLU A 54 -11.41 -17.03 4.50
CA GLU A 54 -11.78 -18.44 4.28
C GLU A 54 -12.51 -18.65 2.95
N HIS A 55 -13.49 -17.79 2.64
CA HIS A 55 -14.19 -17.82 1.35
C HIS A 55 -13.21 -17.68 0.17
N TYR A 56 -12.22 -16.79 0.29
CA TYR A 56 -11.19 -16.68 -0.73
C TYR A 56 -10.40 -18.00 -0.90
N GLN A 57 -9.99 -18.63 0.20
CA GLN A 57 -9.19 -19.85 0.17
C GLN A 57 -9.96 -21.08 -0.32
N ASN A 58 -11.24 -21.19 0.05
CA ASN A 58 -12.04 -22.39 -0.18
C ASN A 58 -12.75 -22.42 -1.54
N THR A 59 -13.09 -21.25 -2.10
CA THR A 59 -13.86 -21.17 -3.36
C THR A 59 -13.17 -20.28 -4.39
N LEU A 60 -12.98 -18.99 -4.08
CA LEU A 60 -12.56 -18.00 -5.09
C LEU A 60 -11.17 -18.27 -5.66
N ARG A 61 -10.23 -18.80 -4.87
CA ARG A 61 -8.87 -19.04 -5.32
C ARG A 61 -8.83 -19.97 -6.54
N ASP A 62 -9.59 -21.06 -6.50
CA ASP A 62 -9.59 -22.06 -7.57
C ASP A 62 -10.30 -21.53 -8.81
N ASP A 63 -11.42 -20.82 -8.62
CA ASP A 63 -12.13 -20.14 -9.71
C ASP A 63 -11.26 -19.07 -10.38
N LEU A 64 -10.55 -18.26 -9.58
CA LEU A 64 -9.63 -17.22 -10.10
C LEU A 64 -8.43 -17.84 -10.81
N MET A 65 -7.90 -18.95 -10.31
CA MET A 65 -6.82 -19.68 -10.99
C MET A 65 -7.28 -20.16 -12.37
N TYR A 66 -8.48 -20.74 -12.44
CA TYR A 66 -9.05 -21.22 -13.70
C TYR A 66 -9.32 -20.07 -14.68
N MET A 67 -9.92 -18.98 -14.20
CA MET A 67 -10.32 -17.85 -15.05
C MET A 67 -9.15 -17.00 -15.54
N THR A 68 -8.05 -16.94 -14.79
CA THR A 68 -6.82 -16.23 -15.18
C THR A 68 -5.80 -17.13 -15.89
N TYR A 69 -6.13 -18.41 -16.11
CA TYR A 69 -5.24 -19.33 -16.80
C TYR A 69 -5.08 -18.94 -18.26
N VAL A 70 -3.82 -18.85 -18.70
CA VAL A 70 -3.46 -18.62 -20.10
C VAL A 70 -2.58 -19.78 -20.52
N HIS A 71 -3.04 -20.58 -21.48
CA HIS A 71 -2.30 -21.74 -21.97
C HIS A 71 -1.07 -21.28 -22.79
N GLU A 72 0.13 -21.48 -22.25
CA GLU A 72 1.39 -21.27 -22.98
C GLU A 72 1.89 -22.61 -23.55
N SER A 73 1.78 -22.82 -24.87
CA SER A 73 2.23 -24.05 -25.53
C SER A 73 3.76 -24.18 -25.66
N LYS A 74 4.47 -23.07 -25.52
CA LYS A 74 5.94 -22.98 -25.58
C LYS A 74 6.46 -22.32 -24.32
N ALA A 75 7.65 -22.71 -23.89
CA ALA A 75 8.33 -22.01 -22.79
C ALA A 75 8.49 -20.52 -23.13
N ARG A 76 8.12 -19.65 -22.20
CA ARG A 76 8.27 -18.21 -22.36
C ARG A 76 9.75 -17.84 -22.53
N PRO A 77 10.10 -16.94 -23.44
CA PRO A 77 11.47 -16.44 -23.53
C PRO A 77 11.89 -15.81 -22.19
N PRO A 78 13.17 -15.93 -21.80
CA PRO A 78 13.66 -15.28 -20.60
C PRO A 78 13.40 -13.76 -20.65
N PRO A 79 13.21 -13.10 -19.50
CA PRO A 79 13.02 -11.66 -19.46
C PRO A 79 14.20 -10.98 -20.15
N ARG A 80 13.91 -9.99 -21.00
CA ARG A 80 14.96 -9.27 -21.73
C ARG A 80 15.87 -8.57 -20.71
N GLU A 81 17.14 -8.92 -20.73
CA GLU A 81 18.15 -8.20 -19.97
C GLU A 81 18.18 -6.74 -20.43
N PRO A 82 18.31 -5.78 -19.50
CA PRO A 82 18.43 -4.38 -19.86
C PRO A 82 19.65 -4.24 -20.77
N ARG A 83 19.43 -3.77 -22.00
CA ARG A 83 20.53 -3.60 -22.96
C ARG A 83 21.57 -2.66 -22.36
N HIS A 84 22.81 -3.13 -22.28
CA HIS A 84 23.92 -2.26 -21.96
C HIS A 84 24.19 -1.36 -23.17
N MET A 85 24.32 -0.05 -22.93
CA MET A 85 24.70 0.91 -23.99
C MET A 85 26.17 0.78 -24.34
N PHE A 86 26.98 0.40 -23.34
CA PHE A 86 28.41 0.14 -23.49
C PHE A 86 28.69 -1.35 -23.50
N ASP A 87 29.65 -1.75 -24.33
CA ASP A 87 30.12 -3.13 -24.41
C ASP A 87 31.00 -3.45 -23.18
N PRO A 88 30.68 -4.50 -22.40
CA PRO A 88 31.52 -4.91 -21.26
C PRO A 88 32.95 -5.31 -21.65
N GLU A 89 33.16 -5.78 -22.88
CA GLU A 89 34.46 -6.28 -23.34
C GLU A 89 35.40 -5.18 -23.86
N ASP A 90 34.86 -4.00 -24.18
CA ASP A 90 35.66 -2.87 -24.69
C ASP A 90 36.50 -2.23 -23.55
N PRO A 91 37.84 -2.21 -23.63
CA PRO A 91 38.71 -1.68 -22.59
C PRO A 91 38.46 -0.20 -22.25
N TYR A 92 37.88 0.57 -23.16
CA TYR A 92 37.60 1.99 -22.95
C TYR A 92 36.25 2.27 -22.27
N SER A 93 35.33 1.30 -22.29
CA SER A 93 33.99 1.44 -21.74
C SER A 93 33.64 0.44 -20.64
N LYS A 94 34.47 -0.59 -20.43
CA LYS A 94 34.40 -1.58 -19.34
C LYS A 94 34.20 -1.00 -17.94
N HIS A 95 34.84 0.12 -17.65
CA HIS A 95 34.74 0.79 -16.34
C HIS A 95 33.79 2.00 -16.34
N ARG A 96 33.08 2.25 -17.45
CA ARG A 96 32.08 3.31 -17.52
C ARG A 96 30.77 2.84 -16.91
N LYS A 97 30.08 3.74 -16.22
CA LYS A 97 28.73 3.48 -15.73
C LYS A 97 27.76 3.47 -16.92
N ASN A 98 27.05 2.37 -17.10
CA ASN A 98 26.01 2.28 -18.12
C ASN A 98 24.84 3.23 -17.78
N PRO A 99 24.43 4.14 -18.68
CA PRO A 99 23.25 4.96 -18.47
C PRO A 99 21.99 4.08 -18.40
N TYR A 100 20.98 4.58 -17.70
CA TYR A 100 19.71 3.87 -17.59
C TYR A 100 19.05 3.75 -18.96
N VAL A 101 18.45 2.59 -19.26
CA VAL A 101 17.72 2.39 -20.52
C VAL A 101 16.57 3.40 -20.57
N GLY A 102 16.58 4.26 -21.60
CA GLY A 102 15.62 5.36 -21.74
C GLY A 102 14.15 4.91 -21.76
N GLY A 103 13.27 5.80 -21.27
CA GLY A 103 11.83 5.59 -21.18
C GLY A 103 11.36 4.81 -19.94
N SER A 104 10.06 4.86 -19.65
CA SER A 104 9.45 4.08 -18.57
C SER A 104 9.59 2.58 -18.87
N GLN A 105 10.17 1.84 -17.93
CA GLN A 105 10.32 0.38 -18.03
C GLN A 105 9.20 -0.37 -17.29
N LEU A 106 8.29 0.35 -16.64
CA LEU A 106 7.21 -0.21 -15.80
C LEU A 106 6.30 -1.18 -16.57
N HIS A 107 6.17 -0.99 -17.89
CA HIS A 107 5.24 -1.71 -18.77
C HIS A 107 5.87 -2.84 -19.58
N LYS A 108 7.16 -3.12 -19.40
CA LYS A 108 7.91 -4.01 -20.31
C LYS A 108 8.21 -5.40 -19.73
N LYS A 109 7.98 -5.61 -18.43
CA LYS A 109 8.08 -6.94 -17.83
C LYS A 109 6.82 -7.74 -18.20
N PRO A 110 6.95 -8.92 -18.83
CA PRO A 110 5.77 -9.72 -19.12
C PRO A 110 5.21 -10.32 -17.80
N PRO A 111 3.88 -10.43 -17.66
CA PRO A 111 3.26 -10.84 -16.40
C PRO A 111 3.63 -12.29 -16.06
N PRO A 112 4.03 -12.65 -14.83
CA PRO A 112 4.49 -14.01 -14.52
C PRO A 112 3.46 -15.08 -14.89
N VAL A 113 3.93 -16.30 -15.13
CA VAL A 113 3.08 -17.46 -15.44
C VAL A 113 2.01 -17.70 -14.38
N SER A 114 0.80 -18.11 -14.79
CA SER A 114 -0.28 -18.47 -13.88
C SER A 114 -0.01 -19.84 -13.27
N THR A 115 0.61 -19.85 -12.09
CA THR A 115 0.83 -21.06 -11.27
C THR A 115 -0.13 -21.05 -10.06
N PRO A 116 -0.43 -22.22 -9.46
CA PRO A 116 -1.32 -22.32 -8.29
C PRO A 116 -0.88 -21.50 -7.06
N GLU A 117 0.42 -21.21 -6.97
CA GLU A 117 1.02 -20.39 -5.90
C GLU A 117 0.84 -18.89 -6.16
N ASN A 118 0.61 -18.55 -7.43
CA ASN A 118 0.68 -17.21 -7.98
C ASN A 118 -0.70 -16.78 -8.51
N VAL A 119 -1.70 -16.98 -7.66
CA VAL A 119 -3.10 -16.61 -7.89
C VAL A 119 -3.34 -15.20 -7.34
N VAL A 120 -4.23 -14.47 -8.00
CA VAL A 120 -4.70 -13.16 -7.56
C VAL A 120 -5.31 -13.28 -6.17
N LYS A 121 -4.82 -12.50 -5.21
CA LYS A 121 -5.34 -12.43 -3.84
C LYS A 121 -5.55 -10.98 -3.45
N LEU A 122 -5.90 -10.69 -2.19
CA LEU A 122 -5.80 -9.34 -1.61
C LEU A 122 -4.54 -9.28 -0.72
N GLU A 123 -3.76 -8.20 -0.81
CA GLU A 123 -2.49 -8.06 -0.09
C GLU A 123 -2.55 -7.02 1.01
N LYS A 124 -3.08 -5.83 0.69
CA LYS A 124 -3.28 -4.75 1.65
C LYS A 124 -4.47 -3.90 1.25
N ILE A 125 -5.02 -3.19 2.21
CA ILE A 125 -5.97 -2.10 1.98
C ILE A 125 -5.38 -0.85 2.61
N CYS A 126 -5.14 0.17 1.79
CA CYS A 126 -4.75 1.47 2.33
C CYS A 126 -5.98 2.39 2.37
N LEU A 127 -6.22 2.98 3.53
CA LEU A 127 -7.20 4.02 3.76
C LEU A 127 -6.45 5.34 3.78
N HIS A 128 -6.89 6.31 2.98
CA HIS A 128 -6.28 7.63 2.96
C HIS A 128 -7.36 8.71 2.93
N SER A 129 -7.26 9.68 3.83
CA SER A 129 -8.14 10.85 3.89
C SER A 129 -7.32 12.12 3.97
N MET A 130 -7.63 13.09 3.11
CA MET A 130 -7.05 14.44 3.14
C MET A 130 -8.11 15.44 3.59
N GLN A 131 -7.82 16.23 4.62
CA GLN A 131 -8.72 17.28 5.08
C GLN A 131 -8.15 18.65 4.72
N LYS A 132 -8.78 19.35 3.78
CA LYS A 132 -8.39 20.72 3.39
C LYS A 132 -8.44 21.70 4.58
N ASN A 133 -9.42 21.52 5.48
CA ASN A 133 -9.56 22.34 6.69
C ASN A 133 -8.39 22.18 7.68
N ALA A 134 -7.58 21.13 7.54
CA ALA A 134 -6.37 20.95 8.35
C ALA A 134 -5.29 22.00 8.05
N LEU A 135 -5.35 22.66 6.88
CA LEU A 135 -4.45 23.74 6.50
C LEU A 135 -4.56 24.95 7.42
N VAL A 136 -5.80 25.29 7.82
CA VAL A 136 -6.08 26.40 8.73
C VAL A 136 -5.94 25.94 10.17
N ASN A 137 -6.49 24.77 10.51
CA ASN A 137 -6.44 24.24 11.87
C ASN A 137 -6.16 22.74 11.88
N ARG A 138 -4.97 22.37 12.39
CA ARG A 138 -4.51 20.98 12.52
C ARG A 138 -5.40 20.11 13.41
N SER A 139 -6.13 20.70 14.36
CA SER A 139 -7.01 19.97 15.29
C SER A 139 -8.17 19.27 14.57
N ASN A 140 -8.50 19.70 13.35
CA ASN A 140 -9.50 19.04 12.52
C ASN A 140 -9.13 17.57 12.18
N LEU A 141 -7.84 17.23 12.21
CA LEU A 141 -7.36 15.87 11.97
C LEU A 141 -7.69 14.89 13.11
N LEU A 142 -7.96 15.38 14.32
CA LEU A 142 -8.20 14.49 15.47
C LEU A 142 -9.43 13.60 15.25
N GLY A 143 -10.49 14.14 14.65
CA GLY A 143 -11.67 13.36 14.30
C GLY A 143 -11.35 12.24 13.31
N THR A 144 -10.61 12.55 12.24
CA THR A 144 -10.25 11.55 11.22
C THR A 144 -9.29 10.50 11.75
N ILE A 145 -8.33 10.87 12.61
CA ILE A 145 -7.45 9.92 13.31
C ILE A 145 -8.28 8.97 14.15
N ALA A 146 -9.20 9.49 14.97
CA ALA A 146 -10.03 8.68 15.85
C ALA A 146 -10.97 7.75 15.06
N ALA A 147 -11.56 8.23 13.96
CA ALA A 147 -12.39 7.42 13.08
C ALA A 147 -11.59 6.30 12.40
N PHE A 148 -10.39 6.61 11.92
CA PHE A 148 -9.51 5.61 11.30
C PHE A 148 -9.09 4.55 12.32
N ARG A 149 -8.79 4.92 13.57
CA ARG A 149 -8.55 3.96 14.66
C ARG A 149 -9.76 3.07 14.92
N ALA A 150 -10.96 3.65 15.01
CA ALA A 150 -12.18 2.90 15.30
C ALA A 150 -12.52 1.89 14.20
N ILE A 151 -12.40 2.29 12.93
CA ILE A 151 -12.71 1.43 11.78
C ILE A 151 -11.66 0.34 11.59
N SER A 152 -10.36 0.69 11.69
CA SER A 152 -9.27 -0.23 11.37
C SER A 152 -8.83 -1.11 12.54
N GLY A 153 -9.11 -0.70 13.78
CA GLY A 153 -8.53 -1.33 14.96
C GLY A 153 -7.00 -1.23 15.04
N GLU A 154 -6.40 -0.32 14.27
CA GLU A 154 -4.96 -0.02 14.33
C GLU A 154 -4.69 1.12 15.32
N THR A 155 -3.65 0.97 16.12
CA THR A 155 -3.20 2.02 17.05
C THR A 155 -2.07 2.85 16.42
N GLU A 156 -1.54 3.82 17.17
CA GLU A 156 -0.29 4.48 16.80
C GLU A 156 0.85 3.45 16.72
N HIS A 157 1.73 3.60 15.73
CA HIS A 157 2.86 2.68 15.48
C HIS A 157 2.44 1.21 15.31
N GLY A 158 1.19 0.98 14.88
CA GLY A 158 0.64 -0.33 14.59
C GLY A 158 0.77 -1.28 15.76
N GLY A 159 0.62 -0.81 17.00
CA GLY A 159 0.71 -1.66 18.21
C GLY A 159 2.05 -2.38 18.40
N GLY A 160 3.13 -1.92 17.73
CA GLY A 160 4.43 -2.57 17.74
C GLY A 160 4.62 -3.65 16.67
N TRP A 161 3.63 -3.89 15.81
CA TRP A 161 3.71 -4.78 14.66
C TRP A 161 4.73 -4.26 13.65
N LYS A 162 5.55 -5.15 13.09
CA LYS A 162 6.46 -4.79 11.99
C LYS A 162 5.76 -4.72 10.62
N SER A 163 4.58 -5.34 10.50
CA SER A 163 3.84 -5.46 9.25
C SER A 163 2.94 -4.25 8.98
N SER A 164 2.34 -3.70 10.04
CA SER A 164 1.51 -2.51 10.00
C SER A 164 2.24 -1.34 10.64
N GLU A 165 2.14 -0.16 10.03
CA GLU A 165 2.75 1.05 10.57
C GLU A 165 1.76 1.86 11.44
N GLY A 166 0.54 1.36 11.59
CA GLY A 166 -0.56 1.99 12.32
C GLY A 166 -1.20 3.18 11.62
N VAL A 167 -1.89 4.00 12.40
CA VAL A 167 -2.47 5.27 11.92
C VAL A 167 -1.38 6.33 11.78
N GLN A 168 -1.20 6.83 10.56
CA GLN A 168 -0.15 7.77 10.20
C GLN A 168 -0.68 9.12 9.77
N LEU A 169 0.08 10.16 10.09
CA LEU A 169 -0.14 11.51 9.61
C LEU A 169 0.51 11.71 8.24
N VAL A 170 -0.30 12.13 7.27
CA VAL A 170 0.17 12.53 5.95
C VAL A 170 0.57 14.00 5.99
N ARG A 171 1.84 14.25 5.69
CA ARG A 171 2.42 15.60 5.63
C ARG A 171 2.57 16.07 4.19
N GLY A 172 2.40 17.37 3.97
CA GLY A 172 2.62 18.01 2.68
C GLY A 172 4.04 17.79 2.17
N ARG A 173 4.17 17.25 0.95
CA ARG A 173 5.48 16.96 0.33
C ARG A 173 6.02 18.12 -0.51
N LYS A 174 5.14 18.79 -1.25
CA LYS A 174 5.48 19.89 -2.16
C LYS A 174 5.00 21.22 -1.60
N ASN A 175 5.77 22.27 -1.83
CA ASN A 175 5.31 23.63 -1.56
C ASN A 175 4.54 24.13 -2.78
N VAL A 176 3.24 24.37 -2.63
CA VAL A 176 2.40 24.96 -3.68
C VAL A 176 1.77 26.21 -3.10
N SER A 177 2.16 27.36 -3.65
CA SER A 177 1.72 28.67 -3.18
C SER A 177 0.18 28.74 -3.13
N GLY A 178 -0.38 29.16 -1.99
CA GLY A 178 -1.82 29.28 -1.77
C GLY A 178 -2.54 28.03 -1.24
N TRP A 179 -1.94 26.83 -1.29
CA TRP A 179 -2.58 25.60 -0.80
C TRP A 179 -1.76 24.90 0.30
N VAL A 180 -0.61 24.33 -0.04
CA VAL A 180 0.09 23.37 0.83
C VAL A 180 1.52 23.84 1.09
N ARG A 181 1.88 23.91 2.38
CA ARG A 181 3.26 24.11 2.83
C ARG A 181 3.92 22.75 3.08
N PRO A 182 5.23 22.61 2.81
CA PRO A 182 5.95 21.37 3.08
C PRO A 182 5.95 21.08 4.59
N ASN A 183 5.91 19.80 4.94
CA ASN A 183 5.88 19.28 6.32
C ASN A 183 4.66 19.62 7.18
N LEU A 184 3.63 20.28 6.63
CA LEU A 184 2.37 20.52 7.33
C LEU A 184 1.52 19.23 7.34
N PRO A 185 0.95 18.79 8.49
CA PRO A 185 0.05 17.64 8.53
C PRO A 185 -1.31 18.03 7.94
N ILE A 186 -1.77 17.28 6.94
CA ILE A 186 -2.97 17.61 6.14
C ILE A 186 -3.93 16.42 6.03
N GLY A 187 -3.43 15.19 6.21
CA GLY A 187 -4.25 14.00 6.08
C GLY A 187 -3.86 12.90 7.05
N VAL A 188 -4.60 11.81 6.98
CA VAL A 188 -4.41 10.60 7.76
C VAL A 188 -4.41 9.41 6.81
N LYS A 189 -3.50 8.45 7.03
CA LYS A 189 -3.49 7.17 6.32
C LYS A 189 -3.37 5.98 7.27
N VAL A 190 -3.95 4.85 6.87
CA VAL A 190 -3.81 3.56 7.54
C VAL A 190 -3.57 2.50 6.48
N GLU A 191 -2.70 1.54 6.78
CA GLU A 191 -2.45 0.38 5.94
C GLU A 191 -2.87 -0.88 6.70
N LEU A 192 -3.91 -1.54 6.19
CA LEU A 192 -4.44 -2.80 6.70
C LEU A 192 -3.86 -3.97 5.90
N LYS A 193 -3.46 -5.03 6.60
CA LYS A 193 -2.94 -6.29 6.03
C LYS A 193 -3.49 -7.46 6.84
N GLY A 194 -3.43 -8.67 6.27
CA GLY A 194 -3.86 -9.89 6.97
C GLY A 194 -5.37 -9.94 7.21
N GLU A 195 -5.80 -10.46 8.36
CA GLU A 195 -7.22 -10.67 8.67
C GLU A 195 -8.01 -9.37 8.82
N LYS A 196 -7.44 -8.34 9.46
CA LYS A 196 -8.07 -7.02 9.63
C LYS A 196 -8.48 -6.37 8.30
N MET A 197 -7.73 -6.66 7.24
CA MET A 197 -8.04 -6.21 5.88
C MET A 197 -9.36 -6.83 5.37
N TYR A 198 -9.55 -8.14 5.60
CA TYR A 198 -10.76 -8.85 5.20
C TYR A 198 -11.96 -8.47 6.07
N GLU A 199 -11.78 -8.25 7.36
CA GLU A 199 -12.83 -7.72 8.25
C GLU A 199 -13.30 -6.34 7.78
N PHE A 200 -12.35 -5.46 7.47
CA PHE A 200 -12.65 -4.14 6.95
C PHE A 200 -13.46 -4.23 5.64
N LEU A 201 -13.03 -5.07 4.69
CA LEU A 201 -13.74 -5.30 3.44
C LEU A 201 -15.17 -5.83 3.68
N GLY A 202 -15.34 -6.75 4.63
CA GLY A 202 -16.65 -7.27 5.01
C GLY A 202 -17.57 -6.17 5.55
N SER A 203 -17.05 -5.30 6.41
CA SER A 203 -17.81 -4.17 6.95
C SER A 203 -18.23 -3.18 5.85
N LEU A 204 -17.33 -2.90 4.90
CA LEU A 204 -17.57 -1.98 3.80
C LEU A 204 -18.64 -2.52 2.85
N VAL A 205 -18.51 -3.77 2.39
CA VAL A 205 -19.43 -4.34 1.39
C VAL A 205 -20.81 -4.62 1.97
N GLN A 206 -20.91 -5.04 3.23
CA GLN A 206 -22.18 -5.48 3.82
C GLN A 206 -22.96 -4.36 4.50
N PHE A 207 -22.27 -3.40 5.10
CA PHE A 207 -22.93 -2.34 5.86
C PHE A 207 -22.86 -0.98 5.16
N VAL A 208 -21.69 -0.58 4.65
CA VAL A 208 -21.49 0.81 4.17
C VAL A 208 -22.03 1.01 2.77
N LEU A 209 -21.61 0.20 1.80
CA LEU A 209 -22.01 0.39 0.39
C LEU A 209 -23.52 0.29 0.16
N PRO A 210 -24.26 -0.68 0.76
CA PRO A 210 -25.70 -0.79 0.53
C PRO A 210 -26.51 0.38 1.13
N ARG A 211 -25.97 1.05 2.15
CA ARG A 211 -26.60 2.22 2.80
C ARG A 211 -26.32 3.52 2.05
N LEU A 212 -25.36 3.52 1.12
CA LEU A 212 -25.01 4.71 0.36
C LEU A 212 -26.01 4.93 -0.79
N ARG A 213 -26.74 6.05 -0.75
CA ARG A 213 -27.81 6.35 -1.72
C ARG A 213 -27.34 6.47 -3.16
N GLU A 214 -26.15 7.04 -3.37
CA GLU A 214 -25.59 7.38 -4.68
C GLU A 214 -24.47 6.43 -5.11
N PHE A 215 -24.48 5.18 -4.65
CA PHE A 215 -23.46 4.21 -5.03
C PHE A 215 -23.77 3.55 -6.38
N GLU A 216 -23.19 4.08 -7.46
CA GLU A 216 -23.33 3.53 -8.81
C GLU A 216 -22.40 2.33 -9.07
N GLY A 217 -21.54 1.98 -8.11
CA GLY A 217 -20.56 0.91 -8.22
C GLY A 217 -19.11 1.41 -8.29
N VAL A 218 -18.17 0.48 -8.41
CA VAL A 218 -16.76 0.80 -8.57
C VAL A 218 -16.47 1.05 -10.05
N VAL A 219 -15.96 2.23 -10.37
CA VAL A 219 -15.57 2.57 -11.74
C VAL A 219 -14.31 1.79 -12.10
N LEU A 220 -14.49 0.76 -12.92
CA LEU A 220 -13.38 0.03 -13.53
C LEU A 220 -12.92 0.78 -14.80
N PRO A 221 -11.60 0.82 -15.08
CA PRO A 221 -11.11 1.36 -16.34
C PRO A 221 -11.78 0.60 -17.51
N PRO A 222 -12.12 1.29 -18.62
CA PRO A 222 -12.71 0.61 -19.76
C PRO A 222 -11.74 -0.44 -20.30
N ALA A 223 -12.25 -1.54 -20.88
CA ALA A 223 -11.42 -2.59 -21.46
C ALA A 223 -10.45 -2.07 -22.54
N SER A 224 -10.79 -0.95 -23.20
CA SER A 224 -9.95 -0.26 -24.18
C SER A 224 -8.95 0.74 -23.56
N ALA A 225 -8.94 0.92 -22.25
CA ALA A 225 -8.01 1.83 -21.58
C ALA A 225 -6.57 1.40 -21.85
N ASN A 226 -5.70 2.38 -22.03
CA ASN A 226 -4.27 2.14 -22.15
C ASN A 226 -3.77 1.45 -20.86
N LEU A 227 -3.42 0.16 -20.96
CA LEU A 227 -2.70 -0.59 -19.92
C LEU A 227 -1.33 0.02 -19.58
N ALA A 228 -0.91 1.05 -20.33
CA ALA A 228 0.26 1.87 -20.06
C ALA A 228 0.12 2.82 -18.84
N THR A 229 -1.01 2.83 -18.15
CA THR A 229 -1.13 3.55 -16.86
C THR A 229 -0.59 2.70 -15.72
N PRO A 230 -0.04 3.31 -14.64
CA PRO A 230 0.42 2.56 -13.46
C PRO A 230 -0.67 1.66 -12.87
N ALA A 231 -1.92 2.14 -12.87
CA ALA A 231 -3.10 1.41 -12.42
C ALA A 231 -3.40 0.16 -13.27
N GLY A 232 -3.26 0.27 -14.60
CA GLY A 232 -3.50 -0.84 -15.52
C GLY A 232 -2.49 -1.98 -15.40
N VAL A 233 -1.24 -1.69 -15.02
CA VAL A 233 -0.20 -2.71 -14.87
C VAL A 233 -0.20 -3.37 -13.49
N SER A 234 -0.38 -2.57 -12.44
CA SER A 234 -0.17 -3.03 -11.07
C SER A 234 -1.43 -3.59 -10.40
N GLY A 235 -2.53 -3.71 -11.15
CA GLY A 235 -3.72 -4.38 -10.63
C GLY A 235 -4.43 -3.62 -9.51
N VAL A 236 -5.09 -2.52 -9.86
CA VAL A 236 -5.31 -1.44 -8.92
C VAL A 236 -6.76 -0.93 -8.93
N VAL A 237 -7.58 -1.30 -7.94
CA VAL A 237 -9.06 -1.06 -7.91
C VAL A 237 -9.57 0.04 -6.98
N SER A 238 -9.58 1.25 -7.48
CA SER A 238 -9.52 2.42 -6.65
C SER A 238 -10.90 3.12 -6.49
N MET A 239 -11.46 3.29 -5.29
CA MET A 239 -12.78 3.94 -5.12
C MET A 239 -12.86 5.02 -4.04
N GLY A 240 -13.52 6.14 -4.32
CA GLY A 240 -13.76 7.21 -3.36
C GLY A 240 -15.08 7.00 -2.63
N ILE A 241 -15.09 7.18 -1.31
CA ILE A 241 -16.32 7.16 -0.51
C ILE A 241 -16.62 8.59 -0.01
N PRO A 242 -17.86 9.06 -0.16
CA PRO A 242 -18.25 10.37 0.35
C PRO A 242 -18.14 10.42 1.88
N PRO A 243 -17.96 11.62 2.46
CA PRO A 243 -17.81 11.76 3.92
C PRO A 243 -19.03 11.25 4.70
N GLU A 244 -20.22 11.29 4.10
CA GLU A 244 -21.45 10.75 4.69
C GLU A 244 -21.33 9.25 5.00
N ALA A 245 -20.71 8.48 4.11
CA ALA A 245 -20.60 7.04 4.32
C ALA A 245 -19.63 6.66 5.46
N MET A 246 -18.79 7.59 5.93
CA MET A 246 -17.99 7.34 7.13
C MET A 246 -18.87 7.17 8.38
N GLY A 247 -20.07 7.77 8.41
CA GLY A 247 -21.04 7.61 9.49
C GLY A 247 -21.76 6.26 9.49
N PHE A 248 -21.73 5.52 8.37
CA PHE A 248 -22.41 4.23 8.23
C PHE A 248 -21.58 3.04 8.69
N PHE A 249 -20.30 3.25 9.03
CA PHE A 249 -19.51 2.21 9.67
C PHE A 249 -20.09 1.91 11.06
N PRO A 250 -20.36 0.64 11.40
CA PRO A 250 -20.97 0.29 12.68
C PRO A 250 -20.12 0.75 13.88
N GLN A 251 -18.79 0.84 13.72
CA GLN A 251 -17.88 1.33 14.75
C GLN A 251 -18.02 2.83 15.04
N ILE A 252 -18.52 3.62 14.09
CA ILE A 252 -18.72 5.07 14.20
C ILE A 252 -20.19 5.42 14.45
N GLU A 253 -21.11 4.63 13.90
CA GLU A 253 -22.55 4.82 14.02
C GLU A 253 -23.02 4.91 15.48
N VAL A 254 -22.40 4.13 16.38
CA VAL A 254 -22.73 4.09 17.81
C VAL A 254 -22.45 5.43 18.51
N ASN A 255 -21.43 6.16 18.09
CA ASN A 255 -20.91 7.35 18.78
C ASN A 255 -20.61 8.50 17.81
N GLN A 256 -21.51 8.77 16.87
CA GLN A 256 -21.34 9.84 15.87
C GLN A 256 -21.08 11.22 16.48
N ASP A 257 -21.68 11.52 17.63
CA ASP A 257 -21.51 12.80 18.35
C ASP A 257 -20.07 13.01 18.86
N ALA A 258 -19.33 11.93 19.11
CA ALA A 258 -17.93 11.99 19.53
C ALA A 258 -16.98 12.40 18.38
N TYR A 259 -17.46 12.40 17.13
CA TYR A 259 -16.69 12.73 15.94
C TYR A 259 -17.15 14.04 15.29
N PRO A 260 -16.87 15.21 15.91
CA PRO A 260 -17.24 16.48 15.32
C PRO A 260 -16.50 16.67 13.99
N ARG A 261 -17.23 17.10 12.95
CA ARG A 261 -16.76 17.50 11.59
C ARG A 261 -16.48 16.37 10.59
N ILE A 262 -16.70 15.10 10.93
CA ILE A 262 -16.69 14.03 9.92
C ILE A 262 -18.01 14.04 9.12
N THR A 263 -19.12 14.39 9.78
CA THR A 263 -20.49 14.17 9.28
C THR A 263 -21.28 15.44 8.94
N ARG A 264 -20.86 16.65 9.34
CA ARG A 264 -21.81 17.77 9.52
C ARG A 264 -21.64 19.05 8.68
N GLN A 265 -20.62 19.20 7.84
CA GLN A 265 -20.51 20.41 7.00
C GLN A 265 -20.02 20.09 5.59
N GLY A 266 -20.94 20.19 4.63
CA GLY A 266 -20.62 20.25 3.21
C GLY A 266 -19.74 21.47 2.93
N LEU A 267 -18.60 21.22 2.27
CA LEU A 267 -17.85 22.12 1.37
C LEU A 267 -16.51 21.44 1.00
N TYR A 268 -16.56 20.75 -0.14
CA TYR A 268 -15.50 20.47 -1.12
C TYR A 268 -14.39 19.41 -0.87
N TYR A 269 -14.60 18.30 -1.58
CA TYR A 269 -13.69 17.41 -2.34
C TYR A 269 -12.37 16.94 -1.71
N GLN A 270 -12.21 15.62 -1.58
CA GLN A 270 -11.61 14.75 -2.61
C GLN A 270 -11.12 13.43 -1.99
N ALA A 271 -11.76 12.34 -2.41
CA ALA A 271 -11.25 10.98 -2.40
C ALA A 271 -10.72 10.46 -1.04
N SER A 272 -11.59 9.79 -0.28
CA SER A 272 -11.09 8.73 0.58
C SER A 272 -10.54 7.65 -0.35
N ASN A 273 -9.22 7.65 -0.56
CA ASN A 273 -8.63 6.72 -1.51
C ASN A 273 -8.62 5.33 -0.87
N PHE A 274 -9.53 4.45 -1.29
CA PHE A 274 -9.52 3.04 -0.92
C PHE A 274 -8.58 2.27 -1.84
N HIS A 275 -7.55 1.66 -1.27
CA HIS A 275 -6.57 0.89 -2.02
C HIS A 275 -6.73 -0.65 -1.85
N LEU A 276 -7.81 -1.27 -2.39
CA LEU A 276 -7.92 -2.70 -2.77
C LEU A 276 -6.99 -3.24 -3.90
N LEU A 277 -5.84 -3.79 -3.53
CA LEU A 277 -4.89 -4.47 -4.42
C LEU A 277 -5.56 -5.65 -5.23
N ALA A 278 -5.48 -5.75 -6.58
CA ALA A 278 -5.75 -6.98 -7.39
C ALA A 278 -5.00 -7.07 -8.77
N ASP A 279 -4.04 -7.98 -8.98
CA ASP A 279 -3.41 -8.25 -10.29
C ASP A 279 -4.37 -8.92 -11.28
N ASN A 280 -4.34 -8.51 -12.56
CA ASN A 280 -5.00 -9.14 -13.71
C ASN A 280 -6.45 -9.60 -13.50
N LEU A 281 -7.38 -8.64 -13.44
CA LEU A 281 -8.81 -8.89 -13.49
C LEU A 281 -9.39 -8.14 -14.70
N ILE A 282 -8.97 -8.57 -15.89
CA ILE A 282 -9.69 -8.27 -17.12
C ILE A 282 -10.63 -9.46 -17.34
N ASP A 283 -11.92 -9.18 -17.32
CA ASP A 283 -13.04 -10.10 -17.54
C ASP A 283 -13.36 -11.12 -16.44
N MET A 284 -14.02 -10.66 -15.38
CA MET A 284 -14.96 -11.48 -14.61
C MET A 284 -16.25 -10.70 -14.40
N GLY A 285 -17.35 -11.24 -14.90
CA GLY A 285 -18.68 -10.66 -14.91
C GLY A 285 -19.27 -10.46 -13.51
N PHE A 286 -18.90 -9.36 -12.86
CA PHE A 286 -19.81 -8.70 -11.93
C PHE A 286 -20.69 -7.76 -12.74
N CYS A 287 -21.97 -8.10 -12.88
CA CYS A 287 -22.96 -7.26 -13.53
C CYS A 287 -23.11 -5.95 -12.75
N ILE A 288 -22.45 -4.88 -13.19
CA ILE A 288 -22.58 -3.54 -12.61
C ILE A 288 -22.88 -2.55 -13.75
N MET A 289 -24.09 -2.01 -13.69
CA MET A 289 -24.68 -1.04 -14.61
C MET A 289 -23.86 0.26 -14.69
N ARG A 290 -23.82 0.89 -15.88
CA ARG A 290 -23.26 2.23 -16.13
C ARG A 290 -24.40 3.23 -16.38
N PRO A 291 -24.30 4.50 -15.93
CA PRO A 291 -23.87 5.58 -16.85
C PRO A 291 -23.12 6.79 -16.23
N LYS A 292 -22.23 7.40 -17.06
CA LYS A 292 -21.74 8.80 -17.14
C LYS A 292 -21.91 9.79 -15.95
N LEU A 293 -20.82 10.22 -15.30
CA LEU A 293 -20.09 11.52 -15.45
C LEU A 293 -19.10 11.80 -14.29
N ASP A 294 -17.98 12.45 -14.64
CA ASP A 294 -17.05 13.33 -13.92
C ASP A 294 -16.33 12.95 -12.59
N TYR A 295 -15.03 12.63 -12.79
CA TYR A 295 -13.81 12.82 -11.98
C TYR A 295 -13.78 12.46 -10.47
N ILE A 296 -12.84 11.57 -10.12
CA ILE A 296 -11.73 11.74 -9.15
C ILE A 296 -10.85 10.47 -9.16
N GLU A 297 -9.54 10.65 -9.40
CA GLU A 297 -8.55 9.57 -9.62
C GLU A 297 -8.06 8.88 -8.35
N LEU A 298 -7.82 7.57 -8.45
CA LEU A 298 -7.45 6.72 -7.32
C LEU A 298 -6.48 5.62 -7.81
N ILE A 299 -5.46 5.29 -7.00
CA ILE A 299 -4.31 4.46 -7.43
C ILE A 299 -3.87 3.52 -6.30
N ILE A 300 -4.36 2.30 -6.32
CA ILE A 300 -3.99 1.09 -5.56
C ILE A 300 -2.60 0.56 -6.02
N LEU A 301 -2.00 -0.47 -5.39
CA LEU A 301 -0.77 -1.15 -5.87
C LEU A 301 -0.66 -2.65 -5.49
N MET A 302 -1.13 -3.63 -6.29
CA MET A 302 -0.78 -5.05 -6.04
C MET A 302 0.67 -5.31 -6.42
N GLN A 303 1.35 -6.14 -5.65
CA GLN A 303 2.52 -6.83 -6.16
C GLN A 303 2.29 -8.34 -6.15
N LYS A 304 2.43 -8.96 -7.31
CA LYS A 304 2.98 -10.31 -7.39
C LYS A 304 4.26 -10.39 -6.54
N LYS A 305 4.28 -11.26 -5.53
CA LYS A 305 5.47 -11.53 -4.72
C LYS A 305 6.56 -12.12 -5.63
N GLU A 306 7.46 -11.28 -6.13
CA GLU A 306 8.68 -11.73 -6.82
C GLU A 306 9.53 -12.50 -5.79
N GLU A 307 9.71 -13.80 -6.00
CA GLU A 307 10.69 -14.58 -5.24
C GLU A 307 12.10 -14.05 -5.56
N SER A 308 12.72 -13.40 -4.58
CA SER A 308 14.16 -13.14 -4.61
C SER A 308 14.89 -14.47 -4.43
N LYS A 309 15.50 -14.97 -5.51
CA LYS A 309 16.65 -15.87 -5.39
C LYS A 309 17.90 -15.05 -5.07
#